data_AF-A0A7V3LIR0-F1
#
_entry.id   AF-A0A7V3LIR0-F1
#
_cell.length_a   1.000
_cell.length_b   1.000
_cell.length_c   1.000
_cell.angle_alpha   90.00
_cell.angle_beta   90.00
_cell.angle_gamma   90.00
#
_symmetry.space_group_name_H-M   'P 1'
#
loop_
_entity.id
_entity.type
_entity.pdbx_description
1 polymer ?
#
loop_
_entity_poly.entity_id
_entity_poly.type
_entity_poly.pdbx_seq_one_letter_code
_entity_poly.pdbx_strand_id
1 'polypeptide(L)'
;MATLHAEIELKQAEGHWVDVWIRVDFPVKPEFVLTGARWLNEFAYISRSGVYPGSRVRWLLPETLFERGGTVELALREGAARDLDLEAWSRMAWTWAALFKATTRDGRPYLEPL
;
A
#
# COMPACT_ATOMS: atom_id res chain seq x y z
N MET A 1 -0.62 6.55 17.36
CA MET A 1 -1.63 6.32 16.31
C MET A 1 -1.35 7.31 15.19
N ALA A 2 -0.91 6.84 14.02
CA ALA A 2 -0.76 7.69 12.84
C ALA A 2 -2.13 8.15 12.34
N THR A 3 -2.22 9.40 11.88
CA THR A 3 -3.43 9.95 11.26
C THR A 3 -3.19 9.99 9.76
N LEU A 4 -4.00 9.28 8.99
CA LEU A 4 -3.80 9.17 7.56
C LEU A 4 -4.56 10.28 6.82
N HIS A 5 -3.84 11.25 6.27
CA HIS A 5 -4.39 12.17 5.27
C HIS A 5 -4.07 11.64 3.87
N ALA A 6 -5.04 10.93 3.29
CA ALA A 6 -4.88 10.26 2.00
C ALA A 6 -4.92 11.25 0.83
N GLU A 7 -3.80 11.92 0.56
CA GLU A 7 -3.51 12.40 -0.80
C GLU A 7 -2.90 11.24 -1.59
N ILE A 8 -3.70 10.60 -2.45
CA ILE A 8 -3.29 9.44 -3.25
C ILE A 8 -2.84 9.95 -4.62
N GLU A 9 -1.60 9.69 -4.98
CA GLU A 9 -1.05 9.97 -6.30
C GLU A 9 -0.71 8.66 -6.99
N LEU A 10 -1.42 8.34 -8.07
CA LEU A 10 -1.11 7.20 -8.93
C LEU A 10 -0.04 7.62 -9.93
N LYS A 11 1.10 6.94 -9.95
CA LYS A 11 2.08 7.11 -11.02
C LYS A 11 1.94 5.97 -12.03
N GLN A 12 2.03 6.32 -13.30
CA GLN A 12 1.90 5.39 -14.42
C GLN A 12 2.89 4.22 -14.27
N ALA A 13 2.46 3.07 -14.79
CA ALA A 13 3.19 1.82 -14.70
C ALA A 13 4.63 1.94 -15.25
N GLU A 14 5.60 1.51 -14.47
CA GLU A 14 6.96 1.24 -14.95
C GLU A 14 7.07 -0.29 -15.16
N GLY A 15 6.80 -0.75 -16.38
CA GLY A 15 6.73 -2.19 -16.70
C GLY A 15 5.39 -2.83 -16.27
N HIS A 16 5.40 -4.11 -15.86
CA HIS A 16 4.21 -4.87 -15.45
C HIS A 16 3.64 -4.51 -14.05
N TRP A 17 4.02 -3.34 -13.51
CA TRP A 17 3.70 -2.91 -12.15
C TRP A 17 3.21 -1.47 -12.13
N VAL A 18 2.24 -1.19 -11.25
CA VAL A 18 1.64 0.13 -11.02
C VAL A 18 2.05 0.65 -9.66
N ASP A 19 2.49 1.91 -9.64
CA ASP A 19 2.91 2.62 -8.45
C ASP A 19 1.77 3.38 -7.80
N VAL A 20 1.46 3.00 -6.56
CA VAL A 20 0.50 3.70 -5.72
C VAL A 20 1.23 4.40 -4.60
N TRP A 21 1.18 5.73 -4.60
CA TRP A 21 1.78 6.55 -3.55
C TRP A 21 0.69 7.15 -2.67
N ILE A 22 0.76 6.86 -1.37
CA ILE A 22 -0.15 7.44 -0.38
C ILE A 22 0.67 8.29 0.58
N ARG A 23 0.25 9.54 0.76
CA ARG A 23 0.78 10.39 1.82
C ARG A 23 0.29 9.89 3.18
N VAL A 24 1.20 9.72 4.12
CA VAL A 24 0.89 9.25 5.47
C VAL A 24 1.55 10.19 6.49
N ASP A 25 0.77 10.71 7.43
CA ASP A 25 1.32 11.51 8.51
C ASP A 25 1.67 10.63 9.71
N PHE A 26 2.97 10.47 9.92
CA PHE A 26 3.50 9.80 11.10
C PHE A 26 3.73 10.83 12.21
N PRO A 27 3.00 10.78 13.34
CA PRO A 27 3.18 11.72 14.46
C PRO A 27 4.53 11.52 15.16
N VAL A 28 5.07 10.30 15.10
CA VAL A 28 6.41 9.94 15.58
C VAL A 28 7.11 9.22 14.44
N LYS A 29 8.38 9.54 14.20
CA LYS A 29 9.18 8.90 13.14
C LYS A 29 9.32 7.39 13.43
N PRO A 30 8.78 6.49 12.59
CA PRO A 30 9.02 5.06 12.72
C PRO A 30 10.44 4.71 12.27
N GLU A 31 11.04 3.68 12.87
CA GLU A 31 12.33 3.16 12.43
C GLU A 31 12.21 2.44 11.08
N PHE A 32 11.11 1.74 10.85
CA PHE A 32 10.69 1.27 9.53
C PHE A 32 9.17 1.17 9.41
N VAL A 33 8.69 1.18 8.17
CA VAL A 33 7.31 0.84 7.81
C VAL A 33 7.33 -0.38 6.90
N LEU A 34 6.47 -1.35 7.20
CA LEU A 34 6.11 -2.44 6.30
C LEU A 34 4.84 -2.06 5.57
N THR A 35 4.82 -2.28 4.27
CA THR A 35 3.66 -2.06 3.40
C THR A 35 3.16 -3.40 2.89
N GLY A 36 1.84 -3.54 2.83
CA GLY A 36 1.20 -4.71 2.26
C GLY A 36 0.00 -4.33 1.41
N ALA A 37 -0.24 -5.12 0.36
CA ALA A 37 -1.43 -5.07 -0.46
C ALA A 37 -2.11 -6.45 -0.52
N ARG A 38 -3.44 -6.46 -0.39
CA ARG A 38 -4.27 -7.66 -0.50
C ARG A 38 -5.32 -7.49 -1.59
N TRP A 39 -5.41 -8.47 -2.48
CA TRP A 39 -6.41 -8.53 -3.56
C TRP A 39 -6.69 -10.00 -3.91
N LEU A 40 -7.96 -10.42 -3.98
CA LEU A 40 -8.37 -11.82 -4.25
C LEU A 40 -7.66 -12.88 -3.40
N ASN A 41 -7.24 -12.53 -2.17
CA ASN A 41 -6.35 -13.34 -1.31
C ASN A 41 -4.94 -13.60 -1.87
N GLU A 42 -4.59 -13.03 -3.02
CA GLU A 42 -3.23 -12.96 -3.55
C GLU A 42 -2.49 -11.80 -2.85
N PHE A 43 -1.30 -12.11 -2.33
CA PHE A 43 -0.56 -11.28 -1.39
C PHE A 43 0.66 -10.66 -2.08
N ALA A 44 0.78 -9.33 -2.02
CA ALA A 44 1.96 -8.61 -2.47
C ALA A 44 2.59 -7.83 -1.30
N TYR A 45 3.80 -8.24 -0.90
CA TYR A 45 4.62 -7.56 0.11
C TYR A 45 5.73 -6.79 -0.59
N ILE A 46 5.77 -5.45 -0.46
CA ILE A 46 6.93 -4.70 -0.96
C ILE A 46 7.27 -3.46 -0.13
N SER A 47 8.36 -3.63 0.61
CA SER A 47 9.40 -2.66 1.02
C SER A 47 9.47 -2.27 2.49
N ARG A 48 10.74 -2.12 2.92
CA ARG A 48 11.18 -1.53 4.18
C ARG A 48 11.67 -0.13 3.86
N SER A 49 11.03 0.88 4.43
CA SER A 49 11.42 2.27 4.21
C SER A 49 11.55 2.98 5.55
N GLY A 50 12.62 3.77 5.73
CA GLY A 50 12.70 4.75 6.82
C GLY A 50 11.88 5.96 6.41
N VAL A 51 10.84 6.30 7.17
CA VAL A 51 9.83 7.28 6.76
C VAL A 51 9.86 8.49 7.71
N TYR A 52 9.77 9.69 7.15
CA TYR A 52 9.70 10.95 7.91
C TYR A 52 8.26 11.50 7.92
N PRO A 53 7.89 12.40 8.86
CA PRO A 53 6.60 13.08 8.81
C PRO A 53 6.34 13.71 7.43
N GLY A 54 5.14 13.52 6.88
CA GLY A 54 4.77 14.00 5.54
C GLY A 54 5.32 13.19 4.36
N SER A 55 6.01 12.07 4.62
CA SER A 55 6.49 11.21 3.54
C SER A 55 5.35 10.52 2.80
N ARG A 56 5.66 10.12 1.58
CA ARG A 56 4.81 9.25 0.77
C ARG A 56 5.33 7.83 0.87
N VAL A 57 4.40 6.91 1.05
CA VAL A 57 4.68 5.48 1.11
C VAL A 57 4.21 4.86 -0.22
N ARG A 58 5.05 4.00 -0.81
CA ARG A 58 4.82 3.36 -2.12
C ARG A 58 4.28 1.96 -1.92
N TRP A 59 3.27 1.61 -2.69
CA TRP A 59 2.85 0.24 -2.97
C TRP A 59 3.06 -0.06 -4.45
N LEU A 60 3.45 -1.30 -4.72
CA LEU A 60 3.69 -1.85 -6.06
C LEU A 60 2.63 -2.91 -6.33
N LEU A 61 1.71 -2.63 -7.26
CA LEU A 61 0.61 -3.53 -7.63
C LEU A 61 0.85 -4.12 -9.02
N PRO A 62 0.63 -5.42 -9.24
CA PRO A 62 0.80 -6.00 -10.57
C PRO A 62 -0.27 -5.44 -11.53
N GLU A 63 0.08 -5.21 -12.79
CA GLU A 63 -0.87 -4.69 -13.79
C GLU A 63 -2.07 -5.64 -14.02
N THR A 64 -1.85 -6.95 -13.92
CA THR A 64 -2.88 -8.00 -14.06
C THR A 64 -4.02 -7.88 -13.05
N LEU A 65 -3.79 -7.22 -11.91
CA LEU A 65 -4.83 -6.91 -10.93
C LEU A 65 -5.89 -5.95 -11.49
N PHE A 66 -5.51 -5.04 -12.39
CA PHE A 66 -6.42 -4.09 -13.00
C PHE A 66 -7.21 -4.70 -14.16
N GLU A 67 -6.65 -5.70 -14.83
CA GLU A 67 -7.37 -6.49 -15.85
C GLU A 67 -8.47 -7.35 -15.23
N ARG A 68 -8.16 -8.01 -14.11
CA ARG A 68 -9.10 -8.87 -13.37
C ARG A 68 -10.08 -8.07 -12.51
N GLY A 69 -9.68 -6.87 -12.08
CA GLY A 69 -10.45 -6.00 -11.20
C GLY A 69 -10.67 -6.55 -9.79
N GLY A 70 -11.43 -5.81 -8.98
CA GLY A 70 -11.83 -6.24 -7.63
C GLY A 70 -11.39 -5.29 -6.53
N THR A 71 -11.63 -5.68 -5.27
CA THR A 71 -11.26 -4.88 -4.11
C THR A 71 -9.78 -5.04 -3.78
N VAL A 72 -9.11 -3.90 -3.63
CA VAL A 72 -7.71 -3.79 -3.24
C VAL A 72 -7.66 -3.14 -1.87
N GLU A 73 -6.98 -3.81 -0.95
CA GLU A 73 -6.76 -3.33 0.39
C GLU A 73 -5.29 -3.00 0.59
N LEU A 74 -4.99 -1.77 0.98
CA LEU A 74 -3.65 -1.30 1.27
C LEU A 74 -3.50 -1.10 2.77
N ALA A 75 -2.45 -1.66 3.33
CA ALA A 75 -2.16 -1.55 4.75
C ALA A 75 -0.68 -1.29 5.00
N LEU A 76 -0.42 -0.72 6.17
CA LEU A 76 0.93 -0.49 6.67
C LEU A 76 1.07 -1.01 8.10
N ARG A 77 2.29 -1.33 8.51
CA ARG A 77 2.63 -1.67 9.89
C ARG A 77 3.91 -0.93 10.27
N GLU A 78 3.84 -0.18 11.37
CA GLU A 78 5.00 0.45 11.99
C GLU A 78 5.75 -0.60 12.82
N GLY A 79 7.09 -0.59 12.79
CA GLY A 79 7.90 -1.50 13.59
C GLY A 79 9.17 -0.85 14.15
N ALA A 80 9.66 -1.41 15.26
CA ALA A 80 10.96 -1.12 15.84
C ALA A 80 12.00 -2.14 15.31
N ALA A 81 13.23 -1.70 15.08
CA ALA A 81 14.29 -2.31 14.28
C ALA A 81 14.65 -3.79 14.54
N ARG A 82 14.09 -4.42 15.58
CA ARG A 82 14.40 -5.81 15.98
C ARG A 82 13.31 -6.84 15.67
N ASP A 83 12.06 -6.45 15.47
CA ASP A 83 10.95 -7.43 15.38
C ASP A 83 10.33 -7.43 13.98
N LEU A 84 11.06 -7.97 13.01
CA LEU A 84 10.55 -8.25 11.67
C LEU A 84 10.18 -9.73 11.57
N ASP A 85 9.31 -10.18 12.48
CA ASP A 85 8.65 -11.48 12.35
C ASP A 85 7.61 -11.37 11.24
N LEU A 86 7.98 -11.89 10.07
CA LEU A 86 7.09 -12.01 8.93
C LEU A 86 6.07 -13.11 9.23
N GLU A 87 4.83 -12.70 9.44
CA GLU A 87 3.71 -13.60 9.67
C GLU A 87 2.72 -13.57 8.50
N ALA A 88 1.79 -14.52 8.48
CA ALA A 88 0.66 -14.48 7.55
C ALA A 88 -0.13 -13.17 7.72
N TRP A 89 -0.65 -12.60 6.63
CA TRP A 89 -1.41 -11.34 6.63
C TRP A 89 -2.45 -11.26 7.76
N SER A 90 -3.22 -12.33 7.98
CA SER A 90 -4.30 -12.39 8.97
C SER A 90 -3.81 -12.34 10.43
N ARG A 91 -2.51 -12.53 10.66
CA ARG A 91 -1.89 -12.48 11.99
C ARG A 91 -1.10 -11.20 12.22
N MET A 92 -0.80 -10.46 11.16
CA MET A 92 -0.16 -9.16 11.28
C MET A 92 -1.15 -8.10 11.77
N ALA A 93 -0.74 -7.32 12.77
CA ALA A 93 -1.48 -6.15 13.25
C ALA A 93 -1.36 -4.98 12.25
N TRP A 94 -2.09 -5.09 11.14
CA TRP A 94 -2.13 -4.06 10.11
C TRP A 94 -2.87 -2.80 10.55
N THR A 95 -2.33 -1.65 10.18
CA THR A 95 -3.04 -0.40 10.14
C THR A 95 -3.57 -0.20 8.72
N TRP A 96 -4.88 -0.11 8.57
CA TRP A 96 -5.52 0.16 7.28
C TRP A 96 -5.07 1.51 6.74
N ALA A 97 -4.51 1.49 5.53
CA ALA A 97 -4.10 2.70 4.83
C ALA A 97 -5.18 3.12 3.84
N ALA A 98 -5.70 2.21 3.02
CA ALA A 98 -6.76 2.56 2.08
C ALA A 98 -7.48 1.34 1.51
N LEU A 99 -8.68 1.59 0.97
CA LEU A 99 -9.53 0.62 0.32
C LEU A 99 -10.01 1.16 -1.02
N PHE A 100 -9.78 0.41 -2.10
CA PHE A 100 -10.11 0.83 -3.46
C PHE A 100 -10.70 -0.31 -4.28
N LYS A 101 -11.32 0.05 -5.40
CA LYS A 101 -11.65 -0.85 -6.50
C LYS A 101 -10.61 -0.72 -7.60
N ALA A 102 -9.97 -1.84 -7.96
CA ALA A 102 -9.17 -1.94 -9.16
C ALA A 102 -10.08 -1.94 -10.40
N THR A 103 -9.85 -0.97 -11.27
CA THR A 103 -10.58 -0.78 -12.52
C THR A 103 -9.62 -0.39 -13.64
N THR A 104 -10.12 -0.46 -14.88
CA THR A 104 -9.42 0.06 -16.06
C THR A 104 -10.28 1.16 -16.69
N ARG A 105 -9.72 2.35 -16.87
CA ARG A 105 -10.39 3.50 -17.52
C ARG A 105 -9.58 3.93 -18.74
N ASP A 106 -10.23 4.02 -19.90
CA ASP A 106 -9.58 4.36 -21.18
C ASP A 106 -8.33 3.50 -21.47
N GLY A 107 -8.39 2.22 -21.09
CA GLY A 107 -7.29 1.26 -21.24
C GLY A 107 -6.14 1.44 -20.24
N ARG A 108 -6.33 2.22 -19.16
CA ARG A 108 -5.30 2.49 -18.15
C ARG A 108 -5.73 2.01 -16.76
N PRO A 109 -4.79 1.46 -15.95
CA PRO A 109 -5.02 1.16 -14.54
C PRO A 109 -5.56 2.35 -13.76
N TYR A 110 -6.64 2.14 -13.00
CA TYR A 110 -7.26 3.15 -12.16
C TYR A 110 -7.79 2.56 -10.85
N LEU A 111 -7.43 3.18 -9.72
CA LEU A 111 -8.01 2.86 -8.41
C LEU A 111 -9.16 3.82 -8.11
N GLU A 112 -10.37 3.28 -8.03
CA GLU A 112 -11.57 4.02 -7.65
C GLU A 112 -11.77 3.92 -6.13
N PRO A 113 -11.97 5.04 -5.40
CA PRO A 113 -12.35 5.00 -4.00
C PRO A 113 -13.62 4.17 -3.79
N LEU A 114 -13.64 3.33 -2.74
CA LEU A 114 -14.87 2.65 -2.29
C LEU A 114 -15.70 3.55 -1.38
#